data_AF-A0A0E4BKC7-F1
#
_entry.id   AF-A0A0E4BKC7-F1
#
_cell.length_a   1.000
_cell.length_b   1.000
_cell.length_c   1.000
_cell.angle_alpha   90.00
_cell.angle_beta   90.00
_cell.angle_gamma   90.00
#
_symmetry.space_group_name_H-M   'P 1'
#
loop_
_entity.id
_entity.type
_entity.pdbx_description
1 polymer ?
#
loop_
_entity_poly.entity_id
_entity_poly.type
_entity_poly.pdbx_seq_one_letter_code
_entity_poly.pdbx_strand_id
1 'polypeptide(L)' 'MSVADLCRKHGVSDASIYKWKAKFGGMEVSEAKRLRTLEDENTRLKRLLADGMLDKRR' A
#
# COMPACT_ATOMS: atom_id res chain seq x y z
N MET A 1 -13.09 20.73 -5.98
CA MET A 1 -13.71 19.68 -5.15
C MET A 1 -13.04 19.72 -3.78
N SER A 2 -13.80 19.93 -2.71
CA SER A 2 -13.23 20.01 -1.36
C SER A 2 -12.94 18.63 -0.79
N VAL A 3 -12.14 18.54 0.28
CA VAL A 3 -11.91 17.28 1.02
C VAL A 3 -13.24 16.76 1.59
N ALA A 4 -14.10 17.66 2.10
CA ALA A 4 -15.41 17.31 2.63
C ALA A 4 -16.34 16.66 1.57
N ASP A 5 -16.31 17.15 0.33
CA ASP A 5 -17.08 16.54 -0.78
C ASP A 5 -16.59 15.13 -1.08
N LEU A 6 -15.27 14.93 -1.07
CA LEU A 6 -14.63 13.65 -1.35
C LEU A 6 -14.92 12.64 -0.23
N CYS A 7 -14.86 13.09 1.03
CA CYS A 7 -15.23 12.30 2.20
C CYS A 7 -16.69 11.83 2.15
N ARG A 8 -17.63 12.74 1.86
CA ARG A 8 -19.06 12.40 1.71
C ARG A 8 -19.30 11.43 0.56
N LYS A 9 -18.66 11.66 -0.59
CA LYS A 9 -18.83 10.84 -1.78
C LYS A 9 -18.31 9.42 -1.60
N HIS A 10 -17.20 9.25 -0.89
CA HIS A 10 -16.52 7.96 -0.77
C HIS A 10 -16.68 7.29 0.60
N GLY A 11 -17.42 7.91 1.53
CA GLY A 11 -17.65 7.36 2.88
C GLY A 11 -16.35 7.26 3.69
N VAL A 12 -15.41 8.18 3.47
CA VAL A 12 -14.10 8.21 4.15
C VAL A 12 -13.97 9.45 5.00
N SER A 13 -13.08 9.40 6.00
CA SER A 13 -12.78 10.57 6.84
C SER A 13 -11.75 11.49 6.19
N ASP A 14 -11.76 12.77 6.58
CA ASP A 14 -10.73 13.74 6.21
C ASP A 14 -9.32 13.24 6.55
N ALA A 15 -9.17 12.61 7.74
CA ALA A 15 -7.92 12.04 8.18
C ALA A 15 -7.42 10.93 7.23
N SER A 16 -8.31 10.08 6.73
CA SER A 16 -7.98 9.04 5.73
C SER A 16 -7.45 9.65 4.44
N ILE A 17 -8.09 10.72 3.96
CA ILE A 17 -7.72 11.41 2.72
C ILE A 17 -6.36 12.08 2.88
N TYR A 18 -6.12 12.79 3.98
CA TYR A 18 -4.81 13.40 4.24
C TYR A 18 -3.71 12.36 4.40
N LYS A 19 -4.00 11.22 5.03
CA LYS A 19 -3.03 10.10 5.14
C LYS A 19 -2.65 9.55 3.77
N TRP A 20 -3.63 9.35 2.89
CA TRP A 20 -3.34 8.90 1.52
C TRP A 20 -2.63 9.96 0.70
N LYS A 21 -2.99 11.24 0.85
CA LYS A 21 -2.28 12.34 0.20
C LYS A 21 -0.82 12.44 0.66
N ALA A 22 -0.54 12.26 1.95
CA ALA A 22 0.83 12.24 2.46
C ALA A 22 1.63 11.04 1.92
N LYS A 23 0.99 9.87 1.76
CA LYS A 23 1.65 8.65 1.28
C LYS A 23 1.81 8.58 -0.23
N PHE A 24 0.85 9.09 -0.99
CA PHE A 24 0.72 8.88 -2.44
C PHE A 24 0.54 10.16 -3.25
N GLY A 25 0.41 11.34 -2.63
CA GLY A 25 -0.02 12.57 -3.31
C GLY A 25 0.98 13.16 -4.31
N GLY A 26 2.22 12.68 -4.34
CA GLY A 26 3.22 13.04 -5.35
C GLY A 26 3.53 11.91 -6.35
N MET A 27 2.70 10.86 -6.38
CA MET A 27 2.94 9.64 -7.14
C MET A 27 1.89 9.50 -8.25
N GLU A 28 2.33 9.13 -9.45
CA GLU A 28 1.42 8.78 -10.53
C GLU A 28 0.67 7.48 -10.22
N VAL A 29 -0.53 7.31 -10.78
CA VAL A 29 -1.33 6.09 -10.54
C VAL A 29 -0.60 4.84 -11.02
N SER A 30 0.17 4.93 -12.11
CA SER A 30 1.00 3.84 -12.61
C SER A 30 2.12 3.46 -11.63
N GLU A 31 2.75 4.45 -11.01
CA GLU A 31 3.77 4.25 -9.98
C GLU A 31 3.17 3.63 -8.72
N ALA A 32 2.01 4.10 -8.27
CA ALA A 32 1.30 3.55 -7.11
C ALA A 32 0.88 2.08 -7.32
N LYS A 33 0.43 1.73 -8.54
CA LYS A 33 0.14 0.34 -8.92
C LYS A 33 1.40 -0.52 -8.89
N ARG A 34 2.50 -0.04 -9.49
CA ARG A 34 3.78 -0.75 -9.50
C ARG A 34 4.33 -0.96 -8.09
N LEU A 35 4.24 0.06 -7.23
CA LEU A 35 4.64 -0.04 -5.83
C LEU A 35 3.88 -1.16 -5.12
N ARG A 36 2.56 -1.22 -5.27
CA ARG A 36 1.75 -2.28 -4.66
C ARG A 36 2.16 -3.68 -5.14
N THR A 37 2.37 -3.88 -6.44
CA THR A 37 2.85 -5.17 -6.97
C THR A 37 4.19 -5.57 -6.36
N LEU A 38 5.10 -4.61 -6.19
CA LEU A 38 6.41 -4.86 -5.58
C LEU A 38 6.30 -5.17 -4.08
N GLU A 39 5.43 -4.47 -3.34
CA GLU A 39 5.16 -4.76 -1.93
C GLU A 39 4.58 -6.17 -1.73
N ASP A 40 3.64 -6.58 -2.59
CA ASP A 40 3.03 -7.92 -2.56
C ASP A 40 4.08 -9.01 -2.85
N GLU A 41 4.89 -8.86 -3.89
CA GLU A 41 5.94 -9.85 -4.21
C GLU A 41 7.03 -9.86 -3.13
N ASN A 42 7.42 -8.71 -2.58
CA ASN A 42 8.38 -8.66 -1.49
C ASN A 42 7.87 -9.41 -0.25
N THR A 43 6.57 -9.31 0.04
CA THR A 43 5.93 -10.05 1.13
C THR A 43 5.95 -11.56 0.85
N ARG A 44 5.64 -11.98 -0.38
CA ARG A 44 5.72 -13.38 -0.78
C ARG A 44 7.13 -13.95 -0.67
N LEU A 45 8.12 -13.22 -1.17
CA LEU A 45 9.53 -13.63 -1.14
C LEU A 45 10.06 -13.72 0.30
N LYS A 46 9.69 -12.78 1.18
CA LYS A 46 10.05 -12.84 2.60
C LYS A 46 9.50 -14.08 3.30
N ARG A 47 8.27 -14.50 2.98
CA ARG A 47 7.67 -15.74 3.52
C ARG A 47 8.43 -16.96 3.05
N LEU A 48 8.63 -17.11 1.74
CA LEU A 48 9.38 -18.23 1.16
C LEU A 48 10.81 -18.32 1.71
N LEU A 49 11.46 -17.16 1.91
CA LEU A 49 12.78 -17.12 2.54
C LEU A 49 12.75 -17.61 3.99
N ALA A 50 11.76 -17.17 4.78
CA ALA A 50 11.62 -17.62 6.16
C ALA A 50 11.36 -19.14 6.25
N ASP A 51 10.50 -19.67 5.39
CA ASP A 51 10.19 -21.10 5.31
C ASP A 51 11.44 -21.90 4.92
N GLY A 52 12.15 -21.49 3.87
CA GLY A 52 13.39 -22.14 3.44
C GLY A 52 14.52 -22.04 4.49
N MET A 53 14.56 -20.98 5.29
CA MET A 53 15.48 -20.89 6.43
C MET A 53 15.11 -21.82 7.58
N LEU A 54 13.82 -22.13 7.78
CA LEU A 54 13.37 -23.12 8.77
C LEU A 54 13.72 -24.54 8.33
N ASP A 55 13.53 -24.86 7.04
CA ASP A 55 13.88 -26.17 6.48
C ASP A 55 15.38 -26.46 6.55
N LYS A 56 16.23 -25.45 6.31
CA LYS A 56 17.70 -25.57 6.45
C LYS A 56 18.18 -25.79 7.89
N ARG A 57 17.32 -25.58 8.90
CA ARG A 57 17.63 -25.76 10.32
C ARG A 57 17.12 -27.10 10.88
N ARG A 58 16.43 -27.90 10.07
CA ARG A 58 16.10 -29.31 10.38
C ARG A 58 17.20 -30.22 9.86
#